data_AF-A0A7W3NRB8-F1
#
_entry.id   AF-A0A7W3NRB8-F1
#
_cell.length_a   1.000
_cell.length_b   1.000
_cell.length_c   1.000
_cell.angle_alpha   90.00
_cell.angle_beta   90.00
_cell.angle_gamma   90.00
#
_symmetry.space_group_name_H-M   'P 1'
#
loop_
_entity.id
_entity.type
_entity.pdbx_description
1 polymer ?
#
loop_
_entity_poly.entity_id
_entity_poly.type
_entity_poly.pdbx_seq_one_letter_code
_entity_poly.pdbx_strand_id
1 'polypeptide(L)'
;MKEDNDVSRIFVLNPDPRLLREAHRAGVQVRSAWADTHDESALRPILKEAAAAGLFVNPARALRLLADPDAVQRLVRDNRLSPDAGAVSGAPRLTVETLSVHGMHQTVGITARMSYGLLSPAPLTEDTAAEVRAVVTALLDLTGYQYGPAHTGVTLTRQGPVITGCRAGLGDDPVPELLRVAGGFDLAAGAVRVLAGKLVEVARPERFAAAAESSRPPGPEQPIPGVRFVPTPGGCRPGHFVVHADSPAAAAQRLTSLGELVAGEAS
;
A
#
# COMPACT_ATOMS: atom_id res chain seq x y z
N MET A 1 13.80 -32.31 25.51
CA MET A 1 13.29 -32.09 24.13
C MET A 1 12.08 -31.18 24.27
N LYS A 2 12.28 -29.85 24.25
CA LYS A 2 11.16 -28.90 24.16
C LYS A 2 10.85 -28.82 22.67
N GLU A 3 9.70 -29.34 22.27
CA GLU A 3 9.10 -28.93 21.01
C GLU A 3 8.79 -27.44 21.15
N ASP A 4 9.71 -26.59 20.70
CA ASP A 4 9.39 -25.20 20.39
C ASP A 4 8.43 -25.25 19.20
N ASN A 5 7.16 -25.45 19.52
CA ASN A 5 6.08 -25.19 18.61
C ASN A 5 6.00 -23.67 18.46
N ASP A 6 6.96 -23.10 17.73
CA ASP A 6 7.10 -21.66 17.46
C ASP A 6 5.99 -21.23 16.50
N VAL A 7 4.76 -21.26 17.01
CA VAL A 7 3.60 -20.79 16.27
C VAL A 7 3.76 -19.27 16.15
N SER A 8 4.15 -18.81 14.96
CA SER A 8 4.24 -17.39 14.65
C SER A 8 2.89 -16.73 14.94
N ARG A 9 2.90 -15.69 15.77
CA ARG A 9 1.73 -14.91 16.16
C ARG A 9 1.89 -13.46 15.74
N ILE A 10 0.82 -12.84 15.26
CA ILE A 10 0.81 -11.42 14.92
C ILE A 10 -0.35 -10.71 15.61
N PHE A 11 -0.22 -9.40 15.75
CA PHE A 11 -1.31 -8.51 16.14
C PHE A 11 -1.75 -7.66 14.96
N VAL A 12 -3.06 -7.53 14.75
CA VAL A 12 -3.63 -6.68 13.69
C VAL A 12 -4.73 -5.81 14.26
N LEU A 13 -4.54 -4.49 14.18
CA LEU A 13 -5.58 -3.52 14.49
C LEU A 13 -6.45 -3.27 13.25
N ASN A 14 -7.78 -3.25 13.41
CA ASN A 14 -8.75 -2.99 12.34
C ASN A 14 -8.46 -3.84 11.09
N PRO A 15 -8.56 -5.18 11.21
CA PRO A 15 -7.92 -6.10 10.28
C PRO A 15 -8.47 -6.02 8.85
N ASP A 16 -7.56 -5.86 7.89
CA ASP A 16 -7.85 -6.01 6.47
C ASP A 16 -8.11 -7.49 6.14
N PRO A 17 -9.23 -7.84 5.48
CA PRO A 17 -9.54 -9.22 5.10
C PRO A 17 -8.46 -9.90 4.25
N ARG A 18 -7.72 -9.15 3.43
CA ARG A 18 -6.60 -9.65 2.62
C ARG A 18 -5.48 -10.15 3.53
N LEU A 19 -5.14 -9.39 4.57
CA LEU A 19 -4.13 -9.75 5.56
C LEU A 19 -4.54 -10.99 6.37
N LEU A 20 -5.81 -11.08 6.78
CA LEU A 20 -6.32 -12.24 7.52
C LEU A 20 -6.26 -13.53 6.68
N ARG A 21 -6.64 -13.46 5.40
CA ARG A 21 -6.54 -14.61 4.49
C ARG A 21 -5.10 -15.08 4.34
N GLU A 22 -4.17 -14.15 4.23
CA GLU A 22 -2.78 -14.50 4.03
C GLU A 22 -2.12 -15.04 5.30
N ALA A 23 -2.44 -14.48 6.47
CA ALA A 23 -2.00 -15.04 7.74
C ALA A 23 -2.50 -16.48 7.93
N HIS A 24 -3.76 -16.75 7.56
CA HIS A 24 -4.33 -18.10 7.60
C HIS A 24 -3.56 -19.07 6.68
N ARG A 25 -3.28 -18.67 5.44
CA ARG A 25 -2.48 -19.49 4.49
C ARG A 25 -1.07 -19.77 5.01
N ALA A 26 -0.46 -18.80 5.66
CA ALA A 26 0.88 -18.91 6.24
C ALA A 26 0.91 -19.70 7.57
N GLY A 27 -0.25 -20.17 8.08
CA GLY A 27 -0.33 -20.85 9.38
C GLY A 27 -0.01 -19.94 10.57
N VAL A 28 -0.13 -18.62 10.40
CA VAL A 28 0.16 -17.61 11.42
C VAL A 28 -1.09 -17.35 12.25
N GLN A 29 -0.96 -17.44 13.57
CA GLN A 29 -2.04 -17.11 14.49
C GLN A 29 -2.24 -15.60 14.57
N VAL A 30 -3.46 -15.12 14.36
CA VAL A 30 -3.79 -13.69 14.42
C VAL A 30 -4.55 -13.37 15.69
N ARG A 31 -4.04 -12.41 16.47
CA ARG A 31 -4.85 -11.66 17.44
C ARG A 31 -5.24 -10.33 16.81
N SER A 32 -6.52 -9.97 16.84
CA SER A 32 -6.98 -8.71 16.27
C SER A 32 -7.90 -7.97 17.21
N ALA A 33 -7.94 -6.65 17.07
CA ALA A 33 -8.86 -5.79 17.79
C ALA A 33 -9.43 -4.72 16.86
N TRP A 34 -10.62 -4.24 17.19
CA TRP A 34 -11.24 -3.07 16.54
C TRP A 34 -11.17 -1.89 17.50
N ALA A 35 -10.67 -0.75 17.02
CA ALA A 35 -10.63 0.48 17.78
C ALA A 35 -10.65 1.70 16.87
N ASP A 36 -11.13 2.83 17.38
CA ASP A 36 -10.93 4.11 16.72
C ASP A 36 -9.45 4.51 16.80
N THR A 37 -8.82 4.63 15.64
CA THR A 37 -7.42 5.02 15.52
C THR A 37 -7.17 6.48 15.86
N HIS A 38 -8.21 7.33 15.91
CA HIS A 38 -8.08 8.73 16.30
C HIS A 38 -8.04 8.92 17.82
N ASP A 39 -8.53 7.93 18.58
CA ASP A 39 -8.55 7.95 20.04
C ASP A 39 -7.37 7.20 20.64
N GLU A 40 -6.33 7.95 21.02
CA GLU A 40 -5.13 7.36 21.64
C GLU A 40 -5.44 6.61 22.95
N SER A 41 -6.45 7.09 23.70
CA SER A 41 -6.81 6.51 24.98
C SER A 41 -7.46 5.14 24.82
N ALA A 42 -8.21 4.94 23.73
CA ALA A 42 -8.76 3.64 23.34
C ALA A 42 -7.68 2.68 22.82
N LEU A 43 -6.67 3.18 22.08
CA LEU A 43 -5.58 2.36 21.54
C LEU A 43 -4.62 1.83 22.61
N ARG A 44 -4.25 2.67 23.58
CA ARG A 44 -3.22 2.35 24.60
C ARG A 44 -3.44 1.02 25.33
N PRO A 45 -4.61 0.71 25.92
CA PRO A 45 -4.80 -0.55 26.64
C PRO A 45 -4.67 -1.78 25.73
N ILE A 46 -5.25 -1.73 24.53
CA ILE A 46 -5.23 -2.81 23.54
C ILE A 46 -3.79 -3.12 23.13
N LEU A 47 -3.02 -2.08 22.76
CA LEU A 47 -1.65 -2.25 22.31
C LEU A 47 -0.72 -2.67 23.44
N LYS A 48 -0.95 -2.20 24.67
CA LYS A 48 -0.21 -2.63 25.86
C LYS A 48 -0.42 -4.12 26.14
N GLU A 49 -1.65 -4.61 26.02
CA GLU A 49 -1.96 -6.04 26.20
C GLU A 49 -1.31 -6.89 25.10
N ALA A 50 -1.39 -6.46 23.84
CA ALA A 50 -0.74 -7.15 22.72
C ALA A 50 0.79 -7.21 22.89
N ALA A 51 1.42 -6.10 23.28
CA ALA A 51 2.85 -6.05 23.59
C ALA A 51 3.23 -6.96 24.76
N ALA A 52 2.43 -6.98 25.83
CA ALA A 52 2.65 -7.88 26.97
C ALA A 52 2.54 -9.37 26.60
N ALA A 53 1.82 -9.69 25.52
CA ALA A 53 1.76 -11.02 24.94
C ALA A 53 2.93 -11.33 23.97
N GLY A 54 3.94 -10.46 23.89
CA GLY A 54 5.11 -10.62 23.02
C GLY A 54 4.85 -10.32 21.55
N LEU A 55 3.75 -9.65 21.21
CA LEU A 55 3.42 -9.31 19.82
C LEU A 55 4.07 -7.99 19.42
N PHE A 56 4.52 -7.92 18.18
CA PHE A 56 5.06 -6.71 17.60
C PHE A 56 3.94 -5.73 17.28
N VAL A 57 3.95 -4.57 17.95
CA VAL A 57 2.93 -3.53 17.81
C VAL A 57 3.54 -2.15 17.69
N ASN A 58 2.85 -1.25 17.02
CA ASN A 58 3.23 0.15 16.93
C ASN A 58 2.80 0.92 18.19
N PRO A 59 3.51 2.00 18.56
CA PRO A 59 3.02 2.94 19.57
C PRO A 59 1.66 3.54 19.21
N ALA A 60 0.78 3.70 20.19
CA ALA A 60 -0.55 4.31 19.99
C ALA A 60 -0.47 5.69 19.30
N ARG A 61 0.50 6.50 19.70
CA ARG A 61 0.77 7.82 19.10
C ARG A 61 1.08 7.72 17.61
N ALA A 62 1.87 6.74 17.17
CA ALA A 62 2.21 6.56 15.76
C ALA A 62 0.95 6.27 14.93
N LEU A 63 0.12 5.33 15.40
CA LEU A 63 -1.13 4.97 14.74
C LEU A 63 -2.12 6.15 14.69
N ARG A 64 -2.22 6.92 15.77
CA ARG A 64 -3.06 8.13 15.81
C ARG A 64 -2.59 9.21 14.85
N LEU A 65 -1.28 9.49 14.82
CA LEU A 65 -0.72 10.47 13.89
C LEU A 65 -1.00 10.08 12.44
N LEU A 66 -0.82 8.80 12.09
CA LEU A 66 -1.09 8.29 10.75
C LEU A 66 -2.58 8.10 10.44
N ALA A 67 -3.47 8.23 11.42
CA ALA A 67 -4.91 8.23 11.18
C ALA A 67 -5.45 9.62 10.82
N ASP A 68 -4.75 10.69 11.21
CA ASP A 68 -5.14 12.08 11.01
C ASP A 68 -4.29 12.74 9.89
N PRO A 69 -4.83 12.95 8.68
CA PRO A 69 -4.11 13.61 7.59
C PRO A 69 -3.58 14.99 7.95
N ASP A 70 -4.31 15.76 8.77
CA ASP A 70 -3.86 17.09 9.18
C ASP A 70 -2.70 17.00 10.17
N ALA A 71 -2.67 15.96 11.02
CA ALA A 71 -1.51 15.69 11.87
C ALA A 71 -0.28 15.32 11.05
N VAL A 72 -0.43 14.50 10.00
CA VAL A 72 0.65 14.20 9.06
C VAL A 72 1.15 15.48 8.40
N GLN A 73 0.25 16.32 7.88
CA GLN A 73 0.62 17.58 7.24
C GLN A 73 1.35 18.55 8.18
N ARG A 74 0.90 18.66 9.45
CA ARG A 74 1.61 19.43 10.48
C ARG A 74 3.01 18.86 10.73
N LEU A 75 3.13 17.54 10.90
CA LEU A 75 4.42 16.89 11.15
C LEU A 75 5.41 17.12 10.01
N VAL A 76 4.96 16.99 8.76
CA VAL A 76 5.75 17.23 7.55
C VAL A 76 6.25 18.68 7.51
N ARG A 77 5.38 19.65 7.79
CA ARG A 77 5.71 21.08 7.81
C ARG A 77 6.71 21.43 8.92
N ASP A 78 6.41 21.01 10.15
CA ASP A 78 7.21 21.35 11.34
C ASP A 78 8.64 20.78 11.24
N ASN A 79 8.82 19.69 10.51
CA ASN A 79 10.12 19.04 10.29
C ASN A 79 10.72 19.32 8.90
N ARG A 80 10.07 20.16 8.07
CA ARG A 80 10.52 20.50 6.70
C ARG A 80 10.84 19.28 5.85
N LEU A 81 10.05 18.21 5.99
CA LEU A 81 10.24 16.97 5.23
C LEU A 81 9.96 17.13 3.73
N SER A 82 9.05 18.03 3.40
CA SER A 82 8.68 18.35 2.03
C SER A 82 8.80 19.85 1.78
N PRO A 83 9.03 20.27 0.53
CA PRO A 83 8.91 21.68 0.15
C PRO A 83 7.53 22.22 0.52
N ASP A 84 7.46 23.52 0.86
CA ASP A 84 6.21 24.26 0.96
C ASP A 84 5.67 24.54 -0.47
N ALA A 85 5.25 23.46 -1.12
CA ALA A 85 4.54 23.50 -2.37
C ALA A 85 3.14 22.96 -2.09
N GLY A 86 2.18 23.87 -1.90
CA GLY A 86 0.76 23.51 -1.80
C GLY A 86 0.32 22.67 -3.01
N ALA A 87 -0.91 22.14 -2.98
CA ALA A 87 -1.40 21.26 -4.04
C ALA A 87 -1.21 21.87 -5.45
N VAL A 88 -0.25 21.32 -6.22
CA VAL A 88 0.04 21.79 -7.58
C VAL A 88 -0.82 21.02 -8.55
N SER A 89 -1.75 21.71 -9.21
CA SER A 89 -2.57 21.12 -10.27
C SER A 89 -1.68 20.58 -11.39
N GLY A 90 -1.95 19.34 -11.83
CA GLY A 90 -1.19 18.67 -12.89
C GLY A 90 0.14 18.01 -12.47
N ALA A 91 0.54 18.11 -11.21
CA ALA A 91 1.72 17.41 -10.72
C ALA A 91 1.49 15.89 -10.63
N PRO A 92 2.49 15.05 -10.98
CA PRO A 92 2.37 13.60 -10.85
C PRO A 92 2.03 13.19 -9.41
N ARG A 93 0.96 12.41 -9.24
CA ARG A 93 0.57 11.84 -7.95
C ARG A 93 1.06 10.41 -7.86
N LEU A 94 1.69 10.09 -6.74
CA LEU A 94 2.26 8.79 -6.44
C LEU A 94 1.63 8.24 -5.16
N THR A 95 1.60 6.93 -5.05
CA THR A 95 1.44 6.23 -3.78
C THR A 95 2.65 5.34 -3.54
N VAL A 96 3.09 5.27 -2.29
CA VAL A 96 4.27 4.51 -1.87
C VAL A 96 3.81 3.50 -0.84
N GLU A 97 3.96 2.22 -1.17
CA GLU A 97 3.75 1.13 -0.23
C GLU A 97 5.06 0.86 0.50
N THR A 98 4.99 0.78 1.83
CA THR A 98 6.14 0.45 2.68
C THR A 98 5.80 -0.71 3.60
N LEU A 99 6.80 -1.54 3.92
CA LEU A 99 6.74 -2.54 4.96
C LEU A 99 7.81 -2.21 6.00
N SER A 100 7.42 -2.20 7.27
CA SER A 100 8.28 -1.83 8.38
C SER A 100 8.47 -2.98 9.35
N VAL A 101 9.71 -3.22 9.79
CA VAL A 101 10.01 -4.15 10.88
C VAL A 101 11.11 -3.57 11.76
N HIS A 102 10.86 -3.48 13.06
CA HIS A 102 11.78 -2.84 14.01
C HIS A 102 12.18 -1.40 13.61
N GLY A 103 11.27 -0.64 12.98
CA GLY A 103 11.55 0.71 12.49
C GLY A 103 12.40 0.75 11.20
N MET A 104 12.81 -0.39 10.65
CA MET A 104 13.42 -0.43 9.32
C MET A 104 12.31 -0.37 8.28
N HIS A 105 12.18 0.78 7.63
CA HIS A 105 11.17 1.05 6.60
C HIS A 105 11.69 0.68 5.22
N GLN A 106 11.04 -0.27 4.55
CA GLN A 106 11.38 -0.67 3.20
C GLN A 106 10.24 -0.32 2.24
N THR A 107 10.54 0.50 1.24
CA THR A 107 9.61 0.73 0.12
C THR A 107 9.51 -0.53 -0.73
N VAL A 108 8.28 -1.03 -0.89
CA VAL A 108 7.99 -2.23 -1.67
C VAL A 108 7.43 -1.92 -3.06
N GLY A 109 6.91 -0.71 -3.25
CA GLY A 109 6.50 -0.24 -4.56
C GLY A 109 6.10 1.22 -4.57
N ILE A 110 6.30 1.87 -5.72
CA ILE A 110 5.84 3.21 -6.01
C ILE A 110 4.89 3.11 -7.20
N THR A 111 3.65 3.58 -7.04
CA THR A 111 2.61 3.54 -8.06
C THR A 111 2.24 4.95 -8.47
N ALA A 112 2.22 5.25 -9.76
CA ALA A 112 1.85 6.55 -10.30
C ALA A 112 0.38 6.59 -10.73
N ARG A 113 -0.28 7.74 -10.52
CA ARG A 113 -1.55 8.08 -11.18
C ARG A 113 -1.24 8.73 -12.52
N MET A 114 -1.63 8.04 -13.58
CA MET A 114 -1.52 8.44 -14.98
C MET A 114 -2.89 8.93 -15.50
N SER A 115 -2.91 9.52 -16.69
CA SER A 115 -4.16 9.92 -17.35
C SER A 115 -5.08 8.73 -17.69
N TYR A 116 -4.49 7.55 -17.91
CA TYR A 116 -5.18 6.31 -18.26
C TYR A 116 -5.42 5.37 -17.07
N GLY A 117 -5.09 5.79 -15.84
CA GLY A 117 -5.28 4.97 -14.64
C GLY A 117 -4.08 4.95 -13.71
N LEU A 118 -3.83 3.82 -13.06
CA LEU A 118 -2.68 3.60 -12.19
C LEU A 118 -1.60 2.81 -12.94
N LEU A 119 -0.32 3.07 -12.63
CA LEU A 119 0.82 2.38 -13.21
C LEU A 119 1.85 2.05 -12.11
N SER A 120 2.29 0.80 -12.06
CA SER A 120 3.35 0.33 -11.15
C SER A 120 4.37 -0.53 -11.93
N PRO A 121 5.69 -0.35 -11.75
CA PRO A 121 6.30 0.74 -10.99
C PRO A 121 6.02 2.11 -11.66
N ALA A 122 6.05 3.17 -10.86
CA ALA A 122 6.02 4.54 -11.36
C ALA A 122 7.23 4.78 -12.29
N PRO A 123 7.04 5.40 -13.47
CA PRO A 123 8.12 5.64 -14.44
C PRO A 123 8.96 6.85 -14.01
N LEU A 124 9.75 6.66 -12.95
CA LEU A 124 10.61 7.68 -12.34
C LEU A 124 12.07 7.41 -12.69
N THR A 125 12.90 8.45 -12.65
CA THR A 125 14.36 8.26 -12.58
C THR A 125 14.75 7.67 -11.22
N GLU A 126 15.91 7.04 -11.14
CA GLU A 126 16.38 6.46 -9.88
C GLU A 126 16.57 7.53 -8.79
N ASP A 127 17.07 8.71 -9.16
CA ASP A 127 17.25 9.83 -8.24
C ASP A 127 15.91 10.30 -7.65
N THR A 128 14.89 10.51 -8.49
CA THR A 128 13.55 10.90 -8.02
C THR A 128 12.92 9.80 -7.17
N ALA A 129 13.09 8.53 -7.54
CA ALA A 129 12.61 7.42 -6.73
C ALA A 129 13.32 7.38 -5.36
N ALA A 130 14.63 7.65 -5.31
CA ALA A 130 15.39 7.73 -4.07
C ALA A 130 14.93 8.87 -3.17
N GLU A 131 14.68 10.07 -3.72
CA GLU A 131 14.13 11.21 -2.97
C GLU A 131 12.75 10.87 -2.36
N VAL A 132 11.87 10.24 -3.15
CA VAL A 132 10.55 9.79 -2.69
C VAL A 132 10.69 8.78 -1.54
N ARG A 133 11.59 7.79 -1.66
CA ARG A 133 11.84 6.80 -0.60
C ARG A 133 12.39 7.46 0.67
N ALA A 134 13.30 8.43 0.53
CA ALA A 134 13.90 9.13 1.65
C ALA A 134 12.87 9.93 2.45
N VAL A 135 12.01 10.72 1.78
CA VAL A 135 10.99 11.53 2.48
C VAL A 135 9.93 10.66 3.17
N VAL A 136 9.53 9.56 2.54
CA VAL A 136 8.57 8.61 3.15
C VAL A 136 9.19 7.90 4.35
N THR A 137 10.45 7.48 4.26
CA THR A 137 11.17 6.85 5.38
C THR A 137 11.28 7.81 6.56
N ALA A 138 11.71 9.05 6.30
CA ALA A 138 11.82 10.07 7.34
C ALA A 138 10.48 10.39 8.02
N LEU A 139 9.36 10.38 7.28
CA LEU A 139 8.03 10.53 7.87
C LEU A 139 7.72 9.40 8.87
N LEU A 140 7.96 8.15 8.47
CA LEU A 140 7.67 6.99 9.30
C LEU A 140 8.56 6.97 10.56
N ASP A 141 9.84 7.33 10.43
CA ASP A 141 10.78 7.49 11.54
C ASP A 141 10.26 8.52 12.56
N LEU A 142 9.83 9.70 12.10
CA LEU A 142 9.29 10.77 12.97
C LEU A 142 8.02 10.36 13.70
N THR A 143 7.19 9.51 13.09
CA THR A 143 5.97 9.01 13.75
C THR A 143 6.29 7.98 14.83
N GLY A 144 7.47 7.35 14.76
CA GLY A 144 7.84 6.18 15.57
C GLY A 144 7.13 4.90 15.12
N TYR A 145 6.77 4.81 13.84
CA TYR A 145 6.20 3.59 13.26
C TYR A 145 7.27 2.49 13.26
N GLN A 146 6.89 1.25 13.53
CA GLN A 146 7.85 0.15 13.72
C GLN A 146 7.50 -1.11 12.94
N TYR A 147 6.21 -1.46 12.83
CA TYR A 147 5.79 -2.76 12.31
C TYR A 147 4.62 -2.64 11.34
N GLY A 148 4.67 -3.39 10.24
CA GLY A 148 3.56 -3.56 9.33
C GLY A 148 3.59 -2.64 8.10
N PRO A 149 2.51 -2.70 7.30
CA PRO A 149 2.39 -1.93 6.07
C PRO A 149 1.99 -0.48 6.33
N ALA A 150 2.49 0.45 5.53
CA ALA A 150 1.95 1.81 5.46
C ALA A 150 1.82 2.28 4.00
N HIS A 151 0.75 3.02 3.75
CA HIS A 151 0.38 3.60 2.46
C HIS A 151 0.58 5.12 2.51
N THR A 152 1.50 5.64 1.70
CA THR A 152 1.82 7.08 1.69
C THR A 152 1.50 7.70 0.35
N GLY A 153 0.72 8.79 0.35
CA GLY A 153 0.49 9.62 -0.82
C GLY A 153 1.58 10.67 -0.99
N VAL A 154 2.05 10.86 -2.22
CA VAL A 154 3.08 11.83 -2.58
C VAL A 154 2.67 12.58 -3.84
N THR A 155 2.88 13.89 -3.89
CA THR A 155 2.80 14.68 -5.11
C THR A 155 4.20 15.13 -5.50
N LEU A 156 4.63 14.81 -6.72
CA LEU A 156 5.95 15.21 -7.22
C LEU A 156 5.88 16.63 -7.79
N THR A 157 6.46 17.59 -7.09
CA THR A 157 6.49 18.99 -7.54
C THR A 157 7.84 19.33 -8.16
N ARG A 158 7.95 20.52 -8.78
CA ARG A 158 9.24 21.02 -9.30
C ARG A 158 10.30 21.24 -8.21
N GLN A 159 9.89 21.40 -6.96
CA GLN A 159 10.78 21.62 -5.81
C GLN A 159 11.13 20.31 -5.09
N GLY A 160 10.54 19.18 -5.49
CA GLY A 160 10.72 17.88 -4.85
C GLY A 160 9.39 17.21 -4.45
N PRO A 161 9.48 16.02 -3.83
CA PRO A 161 8.31 15.26 -3.39
C PRO A 161 7.62 15.87 -2.17
N VAL A 162 6.29 16.01 -2.26
CA VAL A 162 5.44 16.52 -1.18
C VAL A 162 4.54 15.41 -0.65
N ILE A 163 4.66 15.06 0.63
CA ILE A 163 3.77 14.11 1.29
C ILE A 163 2.35 14.70 1.34
N THR A 164 1.36 14.00 0.79
CA THR A 164 -0.04 14.41 0.85
C THR A 164 -0.82 13.72 1.97
N GLY A 165 -0.34 12.58 2.44
CA GLY A 165 -0.90 11.86 3.59
C GLY A 165 -0.23 10.51 3.77
N CYS A 166 -0.38 9.89 4.93
CA CYS A 166 0.13 8.55 5.20
C CYS A 166 -0.83 7.84 6.14
N ARG A 167 -1.11 6.56 5.87
CA ARG A 167 -1.98 5.70 6.68
C ARG A 167 -1.29 4.38 6.99
N ALA A 168 -1.41 3.92 8.23
CA ALA A 168 -1.03 2.56 8.60
C ALA A 168 -2.02 1.55 8.01
N GLY A 169 -1.51 0.47 7.42
CA GLY A 169 -2.29 -0.56 6.75
C GLY A 169 -1.89 -0.74 5.28
N LEU A 170 -2.50 -1.74 4.65
CA LEU A 170 -2.34 -1.99 3.22
C LEU A 170 -2.92 -0.83 2.40
N GLY A 171 -2.29 -0.53 1.27
CA GLY A 171 -2.89 0.28 0.21
C GLY A 171 -4.20 -0.32 -0.29
N ASP A 172 -5.08 0.56 -0.77
CA ASP A 172 -6.37 0.16 -1.30
C ASP A 172 -6.23 -0.54 -2.66
N ASP A 173 -7.22 -1.34 -3.03
CA ASP A 173 -7.24 -1.94 -4.36
C ASP A 173 -7.27 -0.85 -5.46
N PRO A 174 -6.54 -1.02 -6.56
CA PRO A 174 -5.86 -2.24 -7.01
C PRO A 174 -4.36 -2.28 -6.69
N VAL A 175 -3.85 -1.45 -5.79
CA VAL A 175 -2.40 -1.29 -5.57
C VAL A 175 -1.69 -2.61 -5.21
N PRO A 176 -2.20 -3.46 -4.29
CA PRO A 176 -1.53 -4.74 -4.00
C PRO A 176 -1.48 -5.67 -5.22
N GLU A 177 -2.51 -5.64 -6.06
CA GLU A 177 -2.53 -6.44 -7.29
C GLU A 177 -1.51 -5.93 -8.31
N LEU A 178 -1.36 -4.60 -8.42
CA LEU A 178 -0.36 -4.00 -9.29
C LEU A 178 1.06 -4.45 -8.93
N LEU A 179 1.40 -4.47 -7.63
CA LEU A 179 2.72 -4.95 -7.17
C LEU A 179 2.94 -6.42 -7.50
N ARG A 180 1.90 -7.24 -7.32
CA ARG A 180 1.94 -8.66 -7.63
C ARG A 180 2.09 -8.93 -9.12
N VAL A 181 1.38 -8.18 -9.96
CA VAL A 181 1.50 -8.32 -11.42
C VAL A 181 2.84 -7.79 -11.92
N ALA A 182 3.33 -6.65 -11.43
CA ALA A 182 4.55 -6.00 -11.90
C ALA A 182 5.84 -6.76 -11.49
N GLY A 183 5.90 -7.27 -10.26
CA GLY A 183 7.12 -7.86 -9.71
C GLY A 183 6.92 -9.14 -8.90
N GLY A 184 5.71 -9.73 -8.91
CA GLY A 184 5.43 -10.95 -8.13
C GLY A 184 5.33 -10.72 -6.62
N PHE A 185 5.40 -9.47 -6.16
CA PHE A 185 5.41 -9.16 -4.73
C PHE A 185 4.00 -9.18 -4.14
N ASP A 186 3.73 -10.11 -3.23
CA ASP A 186 2.47 -10.14 -2.48
C ASP A 186 2.59 -9.24 -1.23
N LEU A 187 1.95 -8.07 -1.28
CA LEU A 187 1.99 -7.09 -0.21
C LEU A 187 1.40 -7.61 1.10
N ALA A 188 0.33 -8.41 1.04
CA ALA A 188 -0.29 -8.96 2.24
C ALA A 188 0.61 -10.01 2.89
N ALA A 189 1.24 -10.86 2.08
CA ALA A 189 2.18 -11.87 2.58
C ALA A 189 3.43 -11.22 3.20
N GLY A 190 3.96 -10.18 2.55
CA GLY A 190 5.03 -9.35 3.09
C GLY A 190 4.63 -8.70 4.42
N ALA A 191 3.41 -8.14 4.50
CA ALA A 191 2.87 -7.55 5.72
C ALA A 191 2.78 -8.56 6.87
N VAL A 192 2.31 -9.78 6.62
CA VAL A 192 2.28 -10.86 7.63
C VAL A 192 3.70 -11.15 8.16
N ARG A 193 4.70 -11.20 7.27
CA ARG A 193 6.09 -11.45 7.66
C ARG A 193 6.64 -10.35 8.57
N VAL A 194 6.48 -9.08 8.20
CA VAL A 194 6.99 -7.97 9.03
C VAL A 194 6.24 -7.81 10.35
N LEU A 195 4.94 -8.11 10.39
CA LEU A 195 4.16 -8.15 11.64
C LEU A 195 4.55 -9.33 12.54
N ALA A 196 5.17 -10.37 11.98
CA ALA A 196 5.81 -11.47 12.71
C ALA A 196 7.28 -11.18 13.05
N GLY A 197 7.75 -9.94 12.86
CA GLY A 197 9.14 -9.55 13.15
C GLY A 197 10.17 -10.01 12.12
N LYS A 198 9.74 -10.48 10.94
CA LYS A 198 10.63 -11.03 9.91
C LYS A 198 10.90 -9.99 8.82
N LEU A 199 12.14 -9.92 8.37
CA LEU A 199 12.52 -9.14 7.19
C LEU A 199 11.88 -9.73 5.92
N VAL A 200 11.68 -8.84 4.96
CA VAL A 200 11.16 -9.14 3.62
C VAL A 200 12.19 -8.72 2.59
N GLU A 201 12.34 -9.54 1.56
CA GLU A 201 13.11 -9.17 0.38
C GLU A 201 12.14 -8.64 -0.68
N VAL A 202 12.37 -7.41 -1.11
CA VAL A 202 11.53 -6.79 -2.14
C VAL A 202 12.04 -7.22 -3.51
N ALA A 203 11.17 -7.89 -4.25
CA ALA A 203 11.44 -8.26 -5.64
C ALA A 203 11.57 -7.00 -6.51
N ARG A 204 12.54 -7.00 -7.41
CA ARG A 204 12.63 -5.95 -8.43
C ARG A 204 11.53 -6.20 -9.47
N PRO A 205 10.71 -5.20 -9.81
CA PRO A 205 9.71 -5.35 -10.86
C PRO A 205 10.38 -5.68 -12.20
N GLU A 206 9.89 -6.70 -12.89
CA GLU A 206 10.40 -7.12 -14.20
C GLU A 206 9.61 -6.49 -15.34
N ARG A 207 8.39 -6.01 -15.05
CA ARG A 207 7.45 -5.42 -16.01
C ARG A 207 6.58 -4.36 -15.35
N PHE A 208 5.83 -3.64 -16.17
CA PHE A 208 4.79 -2.74 -15.70
C PHE A 208 3.47 -3.48 -15.52
N ALA A 209 2.71 -3.04 -14.52
CA ALA A 209 1.31 -3.34 -14.34
C ALA A 209 0.54 -2.03 -14.36
N ALA A 210 -0.59 -2.00 -15.06
CA ALA A 210 -1.46 -0.84 -15.09
C ALA A 210 -2.90 -1.22 -14.77
N ALA A 211 -3.63 -0.31 -14.15
CA ALA A 211 -5.01 -0.52 -13.79
C ALA A 211 -5.91 0.64 -14.19
N ALA A 212 -7.04 0.33 -14.81
CA ALA A 212 -8.11 1.29 -15.09
C ALA A 212 -9.38 0.89 -14.35
N GLU A 213 -10.11 1.88 -13.83
CA GLU A 213 -11.43 1.68 -13.23
C GLU A 213 -12.42 1.18 -14.29
N SER A 214 -13.26 0.22 -13.92
CA SER A 214 -14.37 -0.27 -14.74
C SER A 214 -15.59 -0.55 -13.87
N SER A 215 -16.71 0.04 -14.27
CA SER A 215 -18.02 -0.20 -13.66
C SER A 215 -18.60 -1.58 -14.01
N ARG A 216 -18.07 -2.24 -15.04
CA ARG A 216 -18.57 -3.54 -15.52
C ARG A 216 -17.50 -4.63 -15.29
N PRO A 217 -17.77 -5.64 -14.45
CA PRO A 217 -16.91 -6.82 -14.43
C PRO A 217 -17.00 -7.53 -15.78
N PRO A 218 -15.90 -8.13 -16.28
CA PRO A 218 -15.98 -9.01 -17.43
C PRO A 218 -16.90 -10.19 -17.07
N GLY A 219 -17.72 -10.64 -18.03
CA GLY A 219 -18.58 -11.80 -17.81
C GLY A 219 -17.72 -13.03 -17.48
N PRO A 220 -18.17 -13.93 -16.58
CA PRO A 220 -17.41 -15.12 -16.20
C PRO A 220 -17.06 -16.04 -17.39
N GLU A 221 -17.79 -15.92 -18.50
CA GLU A 221 -17.63 -16.73 -19.70
C GLU A 221 -16.67 -16.14 -20.74
N GLN A 222 -16.16 -14.91 -20.54
CA GLN A 222 -15.23 -14.26 -21.48
C GLN A 222 -14.01 -13.68 -20.76
N PRO A 223 -13.09 -14.54 -20.28
CA PRO A 223 -11.81 -14.10 -19.76
C PRO A 223 -10.97 -13.48 -20.89
N ILE A 224 -10.58 -12.21 -20.73
CA ILE A 224 -9.67 -11.55 -21.67
C ILE A 224 -8.23 -11.96 -21.31
N PRO A 225 -7.47 -12.61 -22.22
CA PRO A 225 -6.12 -13.07 -21.91
C PRO A 225 -5.21 -11.94 -21.44
N GLY A 226 -4.51 -12.16 -20.32
CA GLY A 226 -3.58 -11.16 -19.75
C GLY A 226 -4.25 -9.99 -19.03
N VAL A 227 -5.58 -10.02 -18.87
CA VAL A 227 -6.36 -9.05 -18.10
C VAL A 227 -6.91 -9.73 -16.85
N ARG A 228 -6.77 -9.06 -15.71
CA ARG A 228 -7.36 -9.48 -14.44
C ARG A 228 -8.35 -8.43 -13.96
N PHE A 229 -9.53 -8.83 -13.53
CA PHE A 229 -10.47 -7.93 -12.87
C PHE A 229 -10.33 -8.03 -11.35
N VAL A 230 -10.15 -6.89 -10.70
CA VAL A 230 -10.09 -6.73 -9.24
C VAL A 230 -11.36 -6.03 -8.78
N PRO A 231 -12.30 -6.74 -8.14
CA PRO A 231 -13.52 -6.12 -7.63
C PRO A 231 -13.21 -5.23 -6.43
N THR A 232 -13.91 -4.10 -6.32
CA THR A 232 -13.82 -3.28 -5.11
C THR A 232 -14.70 -3.89 -4.01
N PRO A 233 -14.23 -3.96 -2.74
CA PRO A 233 -15.00 -4.51 -1.64
C PRO A 233 -16.38 -3.84 -1.50
N GLY A 234 -17.43 -4.65 -1.33
CA GLY A 234 -18.80 -4.16 -1.17
C GLY A 234 -19.57 -3.88 -2.46
N GLY A 235 -18.97 -4.02 -3.64
CA GLY A 235 -19.68 -4.04 -4.94
C GLY A 235 -20.32 -2.72 -5.41
N CYS A 236 -20.43 -1.71 -4.54
CA CYS A 236 -21.01 -0.41 -4.89
C CYS A 236 -20.08 0.52 -5.67
N ARG A 237 -18.78 0.18 -5.76
CA ARG A 237 -17.77 0.96 -6.50
C ARG A 237 -17.29 0.18 -7.72
N PRO A 238 -16.91 0.88 -8.81
CA PRO A 238 -16.24 0.26 -9.95
C PRO A 238 -15.07 -0.62 -9.50
N GLY A 239 -14.90 -1.77 -10.14
CA GLY A 239 -13.68 -2.57 -9.98
C GLY A 239 -12.55 -2.03 -10.86
N HIS A 240 -11.48 -2.79 -11.00
CA HIS A 240 -10.33 -2.40 -11.80
C HIS A 240 -9.93 -3.52 -12.74
N PHE A 241 -9.71 -3.20 -14.01
CA PHE A 241 -8.95 -4.07 -14.89
C PHE A 241 -7.47 -3.83 -14.68
N VAL A 242 -6.72 -4.90 -14.43
CA VAL A 242 -5.27 -4.90 -14.26
C VAL A 242 -4.65 -5.66 -15.42
N VAL A 243 -3.70 -5.02 -16.10
CA VAL A 243 -2.93 -5.58 -17.22
C VAL A 243 -1.45 -5.48 -16.94
N HIS A 244 -0.66 -6.37 -17.51
CA HIS A 244 0.79 -6.22 -17.57
C HIS A 244 1.25 -5.67 -18.92
N ALA A 245 2.40 -5.01 -18.95
CA ALA A 245 3.03 -4.45 -20.13
C ALA A 245 4.54 -4.28 -19.96
N ASP A 246 5.28 -4.21 -21.07
CA ASP A 246 6.74 -4.06 -21.06
C ASP A 246 7.19 -2.59 -21.00
N SER A 247 6.26 -1.65 -21.24
CA SER A 247 6.53 -0.21 -21.14
C SER A 247 5.28 0.58 -20.72
N PRO A 248 5.44 1.81 -20.21
CA PRO A 248 4.31 2.70 -19.90
C PRO A 248 3.43 3.01 -21.12
N ALA A 249 4.02 3.10 -22.32
CA ALA A 249 3.28 3.35 -23.56
C ALA A 249 2.42 2.13 -23.95
N ALA A 250 2.97 0.92 -23.83
CA ALA A 250 2.22 -0.31 -24.08
C ALA A 250 1.10 -0.52 -23.05
N ALA A 251 1.33 -0.12 -21.79
CA ALA A 251 0.30 -0.14 -20.76
C ALA A 251 -0.87 0.79 -21.09
N ALA A 252 -0.56 2.02 -21.51
CA ALA A 252 -1.55 3.00 -21.94
C ALA A 252 -2.40 2.46 -23.10
N GLN A 253 -1.73 1.95 -24.16
CA GLN A 253 -2.41 1.39 -25.34
C GLN A 253 -3.32 0.22 -24.95
N ARG A 254 -2.85 -0.71 -24.12
CA ARG A 254 -3.65 -1.86 -23.67
C ARG A 254 -4.91 -1.44 -22.91
N LEU A 255 -4.80 -0.49 -21.98
CA LEU A 255 -5.94 0.00 -21.22
C LEU A 255 -6.93 0.77 -22.09
N THR A 256 -6.45 1.57 -23.05
CA THR A 256 -7.32 2.25 -24.03
C THR A 256 -8.09 1.24 -24.88
N SER A 257 -7.40 0.27 -25.49
CA SER A 257 -8.07 -0.78 -26.30
C SER A 257 -9.04 -1.61 -25.47
N LEU A 258 -8.72 -1.89 -24.20
CA LEU A 258 -9.63 -2.61 -23.31
C LEU A 258 -10.89 -1.79 -23.00
N GLY A 259 -10.75 -0.48 -22.80
CA GLY A 259 -11.88 0.43 -22.63
C GLY A 259 -12.80 0.46 -23.85
N GLU A 260 -12.23 0.49 -25.05
CA GLU A 260 -12.98 0.44 -26.32
C GLU A 260 -13.73 -0.90 -26.50
N LEU A 261 -13.09 -2.03 -26.19
CA LEU A 261 -13.72 -3.35 -26.25
C LEU A 261 -14.91 -3.47 -25.30
N VAL A 262 -14.74 -3.06 -24.04
CA VAL A 262 -15.79 -3.13 -23.02
C VAL A 262 -16.95 -2.17 -23.34
N ALA A 263 -16.67 -1.02 -23.96
CA ALA A 263 -17.69 -0.10 -24.43
C ALA A 263 -18.43 -0.61 -25.68
N GLY A 264 -17.73 -1.28 -26.61
CA GLY A 264 -18.28 -1.84 -27.83
C GLY A 264 -19.22 -3.02 -27.60
N GLU A 265 -18.96 -3.86 -26.60
CA GLU A 265 -19.87 -4.95 -26.16
C GLU A 265 -21.17 -4.48 -25.48
N ALA A 266 -21.37 -3.16 -25.34
CA ALA A 266 -22.56 -2.56 -24.77
C ALA A 266 -23.53 -1.95 -25.81
N SER A 267 -23.18 -1.99 -27.11
CA SER A 267 -24.05 -1.61 -28.24
C SER A 267 -24.57 -2.84 -28.97
#